data_AF-A0A8T7F8D2-F1
#
_entry.id   AF-A0A8T7F8D2-F1
#
_cell.length_a   1.000
_cell.length_b   1.000
_cell.length_c   1.000
_cell.angle_alpha   90.00
_cell.angle_beta   90.00
_cell.angle_gamma   90.00
#
_symmetry.space_group_name_H-M   'P 1'
#
loop_
_entity.id
_entity.type
_entity.pdbx_description
1 polymer ?
#
loop_
_entity_poly.entity_id
_entity_poly.type
_entity_poly.pdbx_seq_one_letter_code
_entity_poly.pdbx_strand_id
1 'polypeptide(L)'
;MTDQQPIQNIINVLESRLLRPNMYVSDDFPAIENFLNGFSIACRVCLAEIENHYYRTEAQVRAEAGFYGAALHPVTLMIEQGMEREEVIKNAVALELETWKRLLAELSNNE
;
A
#
# COMPACT_ATOMS: atom_id res chain seq x y z
N MET A 1 -18.18 15.78 -6.72
CA MET A 1 -17.68 15.28 -5.43
C MET A 1 -17.46 13.81 -5.59
N THR A 2 -16.21 13.38 -5.62
CA THR A 2 -15.90 11.95 -5.51
C THR A 2 -16.16 11.58 -4.07
N ASP A 3 -17.04 10.61 -3.80
CA ASP A 3 -17.24 10.12 -2.44
C ASP A 3 -15.89 9.61 -1.91
N GLN A 4 -15.34 10.29 -0.89
CA GLN A 4 -14.03 9.97 -0.32
C GLN A 4 -14.13 8.90 0.78
N GLN A 5 -15.34 8.54 1.21
CA GLN A 5 -15.59 7.54 2.25
C GLN A 5 -14.96 6.17 1.95
N PRO A 6 -14.95 5.66 0.69
CA PRO A 6 -14.27 4.42 0.35
C PRO A 6 -12.76 4.46 0.65
N ILE A 7 -12.09 5.57 0.34
CA ILE A 7 -10.65 5.75 0.61
C ILE A 7 -10.39 5.76 2.12
N GLN A 8 -11.22 6.48 2.89
CA GLN A 8 -11.11 6.47 4.35
C GLN A 8 -11.30 5.06 4.94
N ASN A 9 -12.22 4.26 4.39
CA ASN A 9 -12.43 2.88 4.82
C ASN A 9 -11.20 2.00 4.53
N ILE A 10 -10.55 2.18 3.37
CA ILE A 10 -9.30 1.49 3.03
C ILE A 10 -8.19 1.84 4.03
N ILE A 11 -8.03 3.12 4.36
CA ILE A 11 -7.07 3.60 5.36
C ILE A 11 -7.32 2.91 6.72
N ASN A 12 -8.57 2.92 7.20
CA ASN A 12 -8.93 2.30 8.47
C ASN A 12 -8.62 0.79 8.50
N VAL A 13 -8.85 0.08 7.39
CA VAL A 13 -8.50 -1.34 7.26
C VAL A 13 -7.00 -1.54 7.35
N LEU A 14 -6.20 -0.75 6.64
CA LEU A 14 -4.73 -0.85 6.67
C LEU A 14 -4.15 -0.51 8.05
N GLU A 15 -4.68 0.51 8.72
CA GLU A 15 -4.29 0.86 10.10
C GLU A 15 -4.59 -0.29 11.08
N SER A 16 -5.77 -0.92 10.96
CA SER A 16 -6.11 -2.08 11.80
C SER A 16 -5.17 -3.28 11.57
N ARG A 17 -4.64 -3.44 10.36
CA ARG A 17 -3.71 -4.52 9.99
C ARG A 17 -2.31 -4.28 10.51
N LEU A 18 -1.82 -3.03 10.52
CA LEU A 18 -0.55 -2.68 11.17
C LEU A 18 -0.52 -3.06 12.65
N LEU A 19 -1.68 -3.03 13.32
CA LEU A 19 -1.81 -3.40 14.72
C LEU A 19 -1.80 -4.91 14.96
N ARG A 20 -1.98 -5.74 13.91
CA ARG A 20 -2.13 -7.21 14.02
C ARG A 20 -1.52 -7.96 12.82
N PRO A 21 -0.21 -7.79 12.52
CA PRO A 21 0.42 -8.37 11.33
C PRO A 21 0.29 -9.92 11.31
N ASN A 22 0.48 -10.57 12.46
CA ASN A 22 0.46 -12.04 12.57
C ASN A 22 -0.94 -12.66 12.51
N MET A 23 -2.01 -11.86 12.44
CA MET A 23 -3.40 -12.34 12.35
C MET A 23 -3.85 -12.52 10.89
N TYR A 24 -3.22 -11.83 9.94
CA TYR A 24 -3.69 -11.73 8.57
C TYR A 24 -2.63 -12.06 7.52
N VAL A 25 -1.40 -12.32 7.95
CA VAL A 25 -0.27 -12.55 7.08
C VAL A 25 0.37 -13.89 7.46
N SER A 26 0.49 -14.78 6.48
CA SER A 26 1.07 -16.12 6.65
C SER A 26 2.60 -16.06 6.79
N ASP A 27 3.20 -17.13 7.32
CA ASP A 27 4.65 -17.32 7.40
C ASP A 27 5.32 -17.55 6.03
N ASP A 28 4.63 -17.31 4.93
CA ASP A 28 5.16 -17.43 3.57
C ASP A 28 5.25 -16.06 2.89
N PHE A 29 6.46 -15.61 2.53
CA PHE A 29 6.72 -14.31 1.90
C PHE A 29 5.86 -14.07 0.63
N PRO A 30 5.78 -15.02 -0.32
CA PRO A 30 4.83 -14.98 -1.43
C PRO A 30 3.38 -14.72 -1.02
N ALA A 31 2.91 -15.26 0.11
CA ALA A 31 1.53 -15.02 0.57
C ALA A 31 1.32 -13.57 1.00
N ILE A 32 2.34 -12.92 1.58
CA ILE A 32 2.33 -11.51 1.98
C ILE A 32 2.23 -10.62 0.74
N GLU A 33 3.09 -10.89 -0.24
CA GLU A 33 3.13 -10.17 -1.50
C GLU A 33 1.80 -10.31 -2.26
N ASN A 34 1.31 -11.53 -2.41
CA ASN A 34 0.03 -11.80 -3.07
C ASN A 34 -1.14 -11.14 -2.37
N PHE A 35 -1.13 -11.12 -1.03
CA PHE A 35 -2.17 -10.46 -0.25
C PHE A 35 -2.20 -8.94 -0.52
N LEU A 36 -1.05 -8.26 -0.39
CA LEU A 36 -0.98 -6.81 -0.58
C LEU A 36 -1.27 -6.40 -2.03
N ASN A 37 -0.71 -7.15 -3.01
CA ASN A 37 -1.03 -6.94 -4.42
C ASN A 37 -2.51 -7.14 -4.70
N GLY A 38 -3.09 -8.23 -4.20
CA GLY A 38 -4.52 -8.53 -4.37
C GLY A 38 -5.41 -7.46 -3.75
N PHE A 39 -5.07 -6.97 -2.56
CA PHE A 39 -5.77 -5.88 -1.88
C PHE A 39 -5.71 -4.58 -2.69
N SER A 40 -4.52 -4.17 -3.11
CA SER A 40 -4.32 -2.92 -3.88
C SER A 40 -5.02 -2.99 -5.24
N ILE A 41 -4.93 -4.12 -5.96
CA ILE A 41 -5.67 -4.34 -7.21
C ILE A 41 -7.18 -4.25 -6.98
N ALA A 42 -7.71 -4.94 -5.97
CA ALA A 42 -9.15 -4.93 -5.69
C ALA A 42 -9.67 -3.52 -5.37
N CYS A 43 -8.94 -2.77 -4.55
CA CYS A 43 -9.31 -1.39 -4.21
C CYS A 43 -9.33 -0.48 -5.43
N ARG A 44 -8.34 -0.60 -6.33
CA ARG A 44 -8.24 0.24 -7.53
C ARG A 44 -9.25 -0.16 -8.61
N VAL A 45 -9.59 -1.44 -8.72
CA VAL A 45 -10.69 -1.88 -9.62
C VAL A 45 -12.03 -1.30 -9.17
N CYS A 46 -12.29 -1.27 -7.86
CA CYS A 46 -13.51 -0.69 -7.30
C CYS A 46 -13.54 0.85 -7.36
N LEU A 47 -12.37 1.49 -7.47
CA LEU A 47 -12.18 2.94 -7.52
C LEU A 47 -11.39 3.31 -8.77
N ALA A 48 -11.86 2.88 -9.95
CA ALA A 48 -11.08 3.01 -11.18
C ALA A 48 -10.74 4.48 -11.53
N GLU A 49 -11.59 5.44 -11.17
CA GLU A 49 -11.32 6.87 -11.41
C GLU A 49 -10.05 7.41 -10.74
N ILE A 50 -9.58 6.79 -9.64
CA ILE A 50 -8.39 7.24 -8.91
C ILE A 50 -7.14 6.45 -9.26
N GLU A 51 -7.20 5.48 -10.18
CA GLU A 51 -6.08 4.59 -10.50
C GLU A 51 -4.81 5.36 -10.92
N ASN A 52 -4.95 6.35 -11.80
CA ASN A 52 -3.81 7.17 -12.26
C ASN A 52 -3.22 8.02 -11.13
N HIS A 53 -4.05 8.56 -10.23
CA HIS A 53 -3.59 9.31 -9.07
C HIS A 53 -2.84 8.39 -8.13
N TYR A 54 -3.41 7.21 -7.86
CA TYR A 54 -2.81 6.18 -7.02
C TYR A 54 -1.40 5.81 -7.49
N TYR A 55 -1.22 5.43 -8.77
CA TYR A 55 0.11 5.02 -9.26
C TYR A 55 1.16 6.11 -9.13
N ARG A 56 0.78 7.37 -9.35
CA ARG A 56 1.69 8.50 -9.19
C ARG A 56 2.08 8.69 -7.72
N THR A 57 1.11 8.65 -6.82
CA THR A 57 1.34 8.76 -5.38
C THR A 57 2.19 7.60 -4.87
N GLU A 58 1.89 6.38 -5.28
CA GLU A 58 2.64 5.17 -4.92
C GLU A 58 4.11 5.28 -5.36
N ALA A 59 4.35 5.71 -6.60
CA ALA A 59 5.70 5.89 -7.12
C ALA A 59 6.50 6.93 -6.31
N GLN A 60 5.87 8.02 -5.88
CA GLN A 60 6.49 9.03 -5.02
C GLN A 60 6.81 8.47 -3.63
N VAL A 61 5.84 7.83 -2.98
CA VAL A 61 5.99 7.22 -1.65
C VAL A 61 7.12 6.18 -1.65
N ARG A 62 7.16 5.32 -2.68
CA ARG A 62 8.22 4.32 -2.85
C ARG A 62 9.59 4.96 -3.05
N ALA A 63 9.69 5.98 -3.90
CA ALA A 63 10.94 6.67 -4.16
C ALA A 63 11.50 7.34 -2.88
N GLU A 64 10.65 8.01 -2.11
CA GLU A 64 11.01 8.62 -0.83
C GLU A 64 11.47 7.60 0.22
N ALA A 65 10.91 6.39 0.19
CA ALA A 65 11.30 5.28 1.05
C ALA A 65 12.54 4.51 0.55
N GLY A 66 13.18 4.96 -0.55
CA GLY A 66 14.39 4.34 -1.10
C GLY A 66 14.14 3.15 -2.05
N PHE A 67 12.89 2.87 -2.40
CA PHE A 67 12.48 1.80 -3.32
C PHE A 67 12.25 2.32 -4.75
N TYR A 68 13.28 2.95 -5.33
CA TYR A 68 13.21 3.57 -6.65
C TYR A 68 13.37 2.57 -7.80
N GLY A 69 12.60 2.76 -8.87
CA GLY A 69 12.97 2.33 -10.23
C GLY A 69 13.05 0.82 -10.50
N ALA A 70 12.67 -0.05 -9.56
CA ALA A 70 12.59 -1.48 -9.83
C ALA A 70 11.20 -1.83 -10.40
N ALA A 71 11.18 -2.64 -11.46
CA ALA A 71 9.97 -3.34 -11.91
C ALA A 71 9.42 -4.32 -10.83
N LEU A 72 10.20 -4.54 -9.78
CA LEU A 72 9.86 -5.37 -8.63
C LEU A 72 8.98 -4.60 -7.63
N HIS A 73 8.11 -5.34 -6.96
CA HIS A 73 7.28 -4.80 -5.88
C HIS A 73 8.16 -4.47 -4.65
N PRO A 74 7.84 -3.46 -3.82
CA PRO A 74 8.65 -3.11 -2.65
C PRO A 74 8.92 -4.28 -1.72
N VAL A 75 7.95 -5.19 -1.58
CA VAL A 75 8.11 -6.44 -0.80
C VAL A 75 9.28 -7.27 -1.31
N THR A 76 9.38 -7.49 -2.62
CA THR A 76 10.48 -8.26 -3.22
C THR A 76 11.84 -7.62 -2.91
N LEU A 77 11.94 -6.30 -3.04
CA LEU A 77 13.18 -5.56 -2.74
C LEU A 77 13.57 -5.67 -1.26
N MET A 78 12.60 -5.58 -0.35
CA MET A 78 12.85 -5.72 1.08
C MET A 78 13.37 -7.13 1.43
N ILE A 79 12.81 -8.16 0.79
CA ILE A 79 13.26 -9.55 0.94
C ILE A 79 14.68 -9.72 0.38
N GLU A 80 14.97 -9.19 -0.81
CA GLU A 80 16.31 -9.25 -1.42
C GLU A 80 17.37 -8.51 -0.60
N GLN A 81 16.98 -7.44 0.12
CA GLN A 81 17.84 -6.73 1.05
C GLN A 81 18.06 -7.47 2.38
N GLY A 82 17.42 -8.63 2.57
CA GLY A 82 17.56 -9.43 3.79
C GLY A 82 16.84 -8.83 4.99
N MET A 83 15.80 -8.00 4.78
CA MET A 83 14.99 -7.50 5.90
C MET A 83 14.26 -8.65 6.60
N GLU A 84 14.15 -8.52 7.92
CA GLU A 84 13.39 -9.48 8.70
C GLU A 84 11.91 -9.41 8.35
N ARG A 85 11.25 -10.56 8.44
CA ARG A 85 9.87 -10.73 7.98
C ARG A 85 8.89 -9.71 8.55
N GLU A 86 8.92 -9.49 9.85
CA GLU A 86 8.02 -8.54 10.51
C GLU A 86 8.26 -7.11 9.99
N GLU A 87 9.51 -6.78 9.67
CA GLU A 87 9.87 -5.49 9.07
C GLU A 87 9.37 -5.39 7.63
N VAL A 88 9.46 -6.45 6.82
CA VAL A 88 8.89 -6.49 5.46
C VAL A 88 7.39 -6.21 5.51
N ILE A 89 6.64 -6.91 6.37
CA ILE A 89 5.18 -6.74 6.50
C ILE A 89 4.86 -5.31 6.94
N LYS A 90 5.52 -4.84 8.00
CA LYS A 90 5.28 -3.51 8.56
C LYS A 90 5.57 -2.42 7.55
N ASN A 91 6.70 -2.49 6.85
CA ASN A 91 7.09 -1.49 5.86
C ASN A 91 6.19 -1.54 4.62
N ALA A 92 5.83 -2.73 4.12
CA ALA A 92 4.95 -2.85 2.97
C ALA A 92 3.54 -2.31 3.25
N VAL A 93 2.95 -2.63 4.40
CA VAL A 93 1.66 -2.06 4.80
C VAL A 93 1.77 -0.55 5.06
N ALA A 94 2.88 -0.07 5.63
CA ALA A 94 3.10 1.35 5.85
C ALA A 94 3.20 2.14 4.53
N LEU A 95 3.87 1.60 3.50
CA LEU A 95 3.93 2.23 2.17
C LEU A 95 2.54 2.33 1.52
N GLU A 96 1.76 1.26 1.59
CA GLU A 96 0.38 1.23 1.09
C GLU A 96 -0.47 2.28 1.82
N LEU A 97 -0.42 2.28 3.16
CA LEU A 97 -1.15 3.23 4.00
C LEU A 97 -0.80 4.68 3.69
N GLU A 98 0.48 4.98 3.57
CA GLU A 98 0.96 6.34 3.23
C GLU A 98 0.47 6.76 1.85
N THR A 99 0.47 5.84 0.88
CA THR A 99 -0.07 6.09 -0.46
C THR A 99 -1.54 6.49 -0.40
N TRP A 100 -2.38 5.74 0.31
CA TRP A 100 -3.80 6.06 0.45
C TRP A 100 -4.05 7.36 1.24
N LYS A 101 -3.25 7.66 2.27
CA LYS A 101 -3.33 8.92 3.02
C LYS A 101 -3.03 10.14 2.16
N ARG A 102 -1.95 10.08 1.38
CA ARG A 102 -1.58 11.17 0.46
C ARG A 102 -2.60 11.34 -0.65
N LEU A 103 -3.13 10.24 -1.17
CA LEU A 103 -4.19 10.28 -2.17
C LEU A 103 -5.45 10.98 -1.65
N LEU A 104 -5.88 10.64 -0.43
CA LEU A 104 -7.02 11.31 0.22
C LEU A 104 -6.78 12.82 0.37
N ALA A 105 -5.59 13.22 0.83
CA ALA A 105 -5.22 14.62 0.97
C ALA A 105 -5.15 15.35 -0.39
N GLU A 106 -4.63 14.70 -1.44
CA GLU A 106 -4.59 15.26 -2.80
C GLU A 106 -6.00 15.52 -3.33
N LEU A 107 -6.92 14.56 -3.17
CA LEU A 107 -8.29 14.70 -3.63
C LEU A 107 -9.05 15.78 -2.84
N SER A 108 -8.79 15.91 -1.54
CA SER A 108 -9.38 16.94 -0.68
C SER A 108 -8.92 18.36 -1.01
N ASN A 109 -7.70 18.53 -1.52
CA ASN A 109 -7.13 19.84 -1.86
C ASN A 109 -7.47 20.31 -3.29
N ASN A 110 -8.03 19.41 -4.12
CA ASN A 110 -8.46 19.71 -5.49
C ASN A 110 -9.99 19.97 -5.58
N GLU A 111 -10.68 20.01 -4.43
CA GLU A 111 -12.09 20.44 -4.26
C GLU A 111 -12.19 21.96 -4.05
#